data_AF-A0A3R6PZL5-F1
#
_entry.id   AF-A0A3R6PZL5-F1
#
_cell.length_a   1.000
_cell.length_b   1.000
_cell.length_c   1.000
_cell.angle_alpha   90.00
_cell.angle_beta   90.00
_cell.angle_gamma   90.00
#
_symmetry.space_group_name_H-M   'P 1'
#
loop_
_entity.id
_entity.type
_entity.pdbx_description
1 polymer ?
#
loop_
_entity_poly.entity_id
_entity_poly.type
_entity_poly.pdbx_seq_one_letter_code
_entity_poly.pdbx_strand_id
1 'polypeptide(L)'
;MERYKLTRSPNPETHASGEVIFIKDENDNELNVGFSDELDAFDYIKLQVENDKEYADYLENPNKHIMDMYNSLDDFDKRMIEQSLIQKYRNECMYQYFR
;
A
#
# COMPACT_ATOMS: atom_id res chain seq x y z
N MET A 1 -6.88 8.25 -18.44
CA MET A 1 -6.17 7.57 -17.34
C MET A 1 -4.89 7.09 -17.95
N GLU A 2 -3.76 7.64 -17.52
CA GLU A 2 -2.44 7.19 -17.98
C GLU A 2 -2.20 5.75 -17.51
N ARG A 3 -1.53 4.96 -18.32
CA ARG A 3 -1.14 3.59 -17.98
C ARG A 3 0.35 3.53 -17.68
N TYR A 4 0.67 2.92 -16.53
CA TYR A 4 2.05 2.62 -16.15
C TYR A 4 2.31 1.12 -16.23
N LYS A 5 3.54 0.77 -16.57
CA LYS A 5 4.00 -0.61 -16.62
C LYS A 5 5.03 -0.86 -15.53
N LEU A 6 4.74 -1.81 -14.65
CA LEU A 6 5.69 -2.30 -13.66
C LEU A 6 6.52 -3.42 -14.30
N THR A 7 7.83 -3.29 -14.25
CA THR A 7 8.79 -4.30 -14.73
C THR A 7 9.73 -4.69 -13.61
N ARG A 8 10.01 -5.99 -13.47
CA ARG A 8 10.95 -6.51 -12.48
C ARG A 8 12.27 -6.85 -13.18
N SER A 9 13.37 -6.32 -12.67
CA SER A 9 14.71 -6.66 -13.16
C SER A 9 15.75 -6.58 -12.04
N PRO A 10 16.91 -7.26 -12.19
CA PRO A 10 17.99 -7.17 -11.22
C PRO A 10 18.39 -5.71 -11.02
N ASN A 11 18.66 -5.31 -9.78
CA ASN A 11 19.10 -3.95 -9.49
C ASN A 11 20.47 -3.68 -10.18
N PRO A 12 20.52 -2.79 -11.19
CA PRO A 12 21.74 -2.54 -11.96
C PRO A 12 22.81 -1.78 -11.16
N GLU A 13 22.45 -1.08 -10.08
CA GLU A 13 23.37 -0.25 -9.31
C GLU A 13 24.09 -1.01 -8.20
N THR A 14 23.43 -2.00 -7.58
CA THR A 14 23.98 -2.66 -6.38
C THR A 14 24.54 -4.05 -6.65
N HIS A 15 24.30 -4.64 -7.83
CA HIS A 15 24.56 -6.06 -8.11
C HIS A 15 24.04 -7.00 -7.00
N ALA A 16 23.11 -6.51 -6.17
CA ALA A 16 22.58 -7.25 -5.05
C ALA A 16 21.64 -8.33 -5.58
N SER A 17 21.62 -9.48 -4.92
CA SER A 17 20.72 -10.57 -5.25
C SER A 17 19.28 -10.18 -4.90
N GLY A 18 18.57 -9.61 -5.88
CA GLY A 18 17.16 -9.24 -5.76
C GLY A 18 16.63 -8.56 -7.03
N GLU A 19 15.42 -8.93 -7.45
CA GLU A 19 14.68 -8.17 -8.45
C GLU A 19 14.11 -6.91 -7.80
N VAL A 20 14.23 -5.77 -8.48
CA VAL A 20 13.58 -4.50 -8.11
C VAL A 20 12.58 -4.09 -9.19
N ILE A 21 11.63 -3.24 -8.82
CA ILE A 21 10.52 -2.81 -9.66
C ILE A 21 10.84 -1.45 -10.30
N PHE A 22 10.81 -1.42 -11.63
CA PHE A 22 10.91 -0.21 -12.45
C PHE A 22 9.55 0.14 -13.03
N ILE A 23 9.29 1.43 -13.11
CA ILE A 23 8.06 2.04 -13.59
C ILE A 23 8.34 2.65 -14.94
N LYS A 24 7.52 2.28 -15.92
CA LYS A 24 7.54 2.87 -17.26
C LYS A 24 6.23 3.56 -17.58
N ASP A 25 6.31 4.68 -18.29
CA ASP A 25 5.16 5.36 -18.88
C ASP A 25 4.63 4.63 -20.13
N GLU A 26 3.60 5.18 -20.77
CA GLU A 26 3.00 4.63 -22.00
C GLU A 26 3.96 4.60 -23.20
N ASN A 27 5.08 5.34 -23.13
CA ASN A 27 6.10 5.44 -24.16
C ASN A 27 7.34 4.58 -23.84
N ASP A 28 7.25 3.68 -22.86
CA ASP A 28 8.35 2.85 -22.35
C ASP A 28 9.53 3.66 -21.73
N ASN A 29 9.31 4.94 -21.37
CA ASN A 29 10.31 5.72 -20.64
C ASN A 29 10.31 5.32 -19.16
N GLU A 30 11.50 5.09 -18.61
CA GLU A 30 11.69 4.75 -17.20
C GLU A 30 11.57 6.00 -16.32
N LEU A 31 10.78 5.90 -15.23
CA LEU A 31 10.42 7.03 -14.36
C LEU A 31 11.14 7.01 -12.99
N ASN A 32 11.85 5.93 -12.65
CA ASN A 32 12.45 5.71 -11.34
C ASN A 32 13.72 4.84 -11.42
N VAL A 33 14.43 4.71 -10.29
CA VAL A 33 15.70 3.94 -10.18
C VAL A 33 15.54 2.52 -9.60
N GLY A 34 14.32 2.13 -9.19
CA GLY A 34 14.01 0.80 -8.66
C GLY A 34 13.33 0.82 -7.28
N PHE A 35 12.28 0.01 -7.09
CA PHE A 35 11.57 -0.20 -5.82
C PHE A 35 11.68 -1.63 -5.32
N SER A 36 11.60 -1.84 -4.01
CA SER A 36 11.58 -3.18 -3.39
C SER A 36 10.23 -3.86 -3.46
N ASP A 37 9.14 -3.11 -3.49
CA ASP A 37 7.78 -3.64 -3.57
C ASP A 37 6.85 -2.79 -4.46
N GLU A 38 5.69 -3.35 -4.77
CA GLU A 38 4.72 -2.74 -5.68
C GLU A 38 3.95 -1.58 -5.06
N LEU A 39 3.85 -1.52 -3.72
CA LEU A 39 3.16 -0.43 -3.02
C LEU A 39 4.01 0.83 -3.06
N ASP A 40 5.31 0.73 -2.77
CA ASP A 40 6.25 1.85 -2.89
C ASP A 40 6.27 2.42 -4.32
N ALA A 41 6.24 1.54 -5.33
CA ALA A 41 6.17 1.93 -6.73
C ALA A 41 4.85 2.68 -7.04
N PHE A 42 3.74 2.22 -6.50
CA PHE A 42 2.44 2.86 -6.67
C PHE A 42 2.37 4.22 -5.98
N ASP A 43 2.87 4.32 -4.74
CA ASP A 43 2.95 5.56 -3.97
C ASP A 43 3.77 6.60 -4.74
N TYR A 44 4.89 6.19 -5.35
CA TYR A 44 5.68 7.08 -6.20
C TYR A 44 4.90 7.61 -7.40
N ILE A 45 4.15 6.76 -8.11
CA ILE A 45 3.29 7.22 -9.23
C ILE A 45 2.32 8.27 -8.72
N LYS A 46 1.59 7.96 -7.64
CA LYS A 46 0.56 8.84 -7.12
C LYS A 46 1.12 10.17 -6.61
N LEU A 47 2.21 10.14 -5.86
CA LEU A 47 2.75 11.31 -5.19
C LEU A 47 3.67 12.14 -6.08
N GLN A 48 4.54 11.50 -6.87
CA GLN A 48 5.60 12.18 -7.62
C GLN A 48 5.26 12.41 -9.09
N VAL A 49 4.57 11.45 -9.74
CA VAL A 49 4.24 11.54 -11.17
C VAL A 49 2.91 12.27 -11.36
N GLU A 50 1.85 11.79 -10.71
CA GLU A 50 0.50 12.38 -10.83
C GLU A 50 0.28 13.58 -9.88
N ASN A 51 1.12 13.73 -8.85
CA ASN A 51 0.98 14.78 -7.81
C ASN A 51 -0.43 14.80 -7.19
N ASP A 52 -0.95 13.61 -6.89
CA ASP A 52 -2.28 13.38 -6.35
C ASP A 52 -2.35 13.82 -4.88
N LYS A 53 -2.83 15.05 -4.67
CA LYS A 53 -2.99 15.65 -3.35
C LYS A 53 -4.02 14.96 -2.48
N GLU A 54 -5.03 14.34 -3.09
CA GLU A 54 -6.04 13.61 -2.35
C GLU A 54 -5.40 12.34 -1.78
N TYR A 55 -4.67 11.59 -2.62
CA TYR A 55 -3.90 10.42 -2.17
C TYR A 55 -2.86 10.76 -1.10
N ALA A 56 -2.16 11.89 -1.24
CA ALA A 56 -1.24 12.37 -0.21
C ALA A 56 -1.96 12.60 1.14
N ASP A 57 -3.16 13.19 1.14
CA ASP A 57 -3.95 13.38 2.36
C ASP A 57 -4.40 12.05 2.98
N TYR A 58 -4.68 11.02 2.16
CA TYR A 58 -4.95 9.66 2.66
C TYR A 58 -3.77 9.08 3.43
N LEU A 59 -2.53 9.33 2.99
CA LEU A 59 -1.32 8.84 3.65
C LEU A 59 -0.93 9.69 4.88
N GLU A 60 -1.12 11.02 4.82
CA GLU A 60 -0.80 11.92 5.94
C GLU A 60 -1.83 11.85 7.07
N ASN A 61 -3.12 11.70 6.74
CA ASN A 61 -4.23 11.73 7.68
C ASN A 61 -5.07 10.43 7.67
N PRO A 62 -4.45 9.23 7.81
CA PRO A 62 -5.13 7.96 7.59
C PRO A 62 -6.29 7.74 8.56
N ASN A 63 -6.16 8.20 9.81
CA ASN A 63 -7.21 8.04 10.83
C ASN A 63 -8.52 8.74 10.44
N LYS A 64 -8.44 9.93 9.84
CA LYS A 64 -9.62 10.68 9.41
C LYS A 64 -10.35 9.90 8.32
N HIS A 65 -9.61 9.47 7.31
CA HIS A 65 -10.14 8.72 6.17
C HIS A 65 -10.69 7.35 6.56
N ILE A 66 -10.00 6.63 7.46
CA ILE A 66 -10.49 5.36 8.01
C ILE A 66 -11.81 5.56 8.76
N MET A 67 -11.94 6.63 9.55
CA MET A 67 -13.18 6.94 10.25
C MET A 67 -14.31 7.31 9.30
N ASP A 68 -14.02 8.08 8.25
CA ASP A 68 -14.99 8.42 7.22
C ASP A 68 -15.48 7.16 6.48
N MET A 69 -14.57 6.26 6.12
CA MET A 69 -14.92 4.94 5.56
C MET A 69 -15.77 4.15 6.53
N TYR A 70 -15.35 4.01 7.79
CA TYR A 70 -16.10 3.26 8.81
C TYR A 70 -17.51 3.82 9.01
N ASN A 71 -17.66 5.14 9.04
CA ASN A 71 -18.96 5.78 9.17
C ASN A 71 -19.88 5.51 7.99
N SER A 72 -19.32 5.38 6.78
CA SER A 72 -20.07 5.04 5.56
C SER A 72 -20.53 3.58 5.47
N LEU A 73 -19.96 2.68 6.29
CA LEU A 73 -20.32 1.27 6.31
C LEU A 73 -21.72 1.03 6.88
N ASP A 74 -22.35 -0.05 6.43
CA ASP A 74 -23.60 -0.53 7.01
C ASP A 74 -23.37 -1.26 8.34
N ASP A 75 -24.48 -1.59 9.03
CA ASP A 75 -24.44 -2.26 10.33
C ASP A 75 -23.88 -3.69 10.26
N PHE A 76 -23.90 -4.33 9.09
CA PHE A 76 -23.34 -5.67 8.92
C PHE A 76 -21.81 -5.61 8.84
N ASP A 77 -21.29 -4.72 8.00
CA ASP A 77 -19.86 -4.49 7.82
C ASP A 77 -19.19 -4.05 9.13
N LYS A 78 -19.83 -3.15 9.88
CA LYS A 78 -19.35 -2.71 11.21
C LYS A 78 -19.23 -3.89 12.18
N ARG A 79 -20.24 -4.76 12.23
CA ARG A 79 -20.21 -5.97 13.07
C ARG A 79 -19.10 -6.94 12.68
N MET A 80 -18.83 -7.09 11.39
CA MET A 80 -17.72 -7.93 10.90
C MET A 80 -16.35 -7.41 11.36
N ILE A 81 -16.15 -6.09 11.31
CA ILE A 81 -14.92 -5.45 11.79
C ILE A 81 -14.76 -5.66 13.30
N GLU A 82 -15.81 -5.39 14.08
CA GLU A 82 -15.79 -5.59 15.54
C GLU A 82 -15.45 -7.03 15.93
N GLN A 83 -16.06 -8.03 15.28
CA GLN A 83 -15.77 -9.44 15.53
C GLN A 83 -14.32 -9.81 15.19
N SER A 84 -13.79 -9.27 14.09
CA SER A 84 -12.40 -9.51 13.68
C SER A 84 -11.40 -8.93 14.70
N LEU A 85 -11.69 -7.74 15.25
CA LEU A 85 -10.88 -7.11 16.30
C LEU A 85 -10.91 -7.92 17.61
N ILE A 86 -12.09 -8.38 18.04
CA ILE A 86 -12.23 -9.24 19.22
C ILE A 86 -11.43 -10.54 19.02
N GLN A 87 -11.50 -11.14 17.83
CA GLN A 87 -10.76 -12.37 17.54
C GLN A 87 -9.24 -12.15 17.57
N LYS A 88 -8.74 -11.04 17.05
CA LYS A 88 -7.32 -10.67 17.15
C LYS A 88 -6.88 -10.58 18.62
N TYR A 89 -7.65 -9.88 19.46
CA TYR A 89 -7.35 -9.75 20.89
C TYR A 89 -7.35 -11.11 21.61
N ARG A 90 -8.33 -11.97 21.31
CA ARG A 90 -8.36 -13.34 21.85
C ARG A 90 -7.10 -14.13 21.49
N ASN A 91 -6.62 -14.01 20.25
CA ASN A 91 -5.40 -14.69 19.81
C ASN A 91 -4.18 -14.17 20.57
N GLU A 92 -4.07 -12.85 20.77
CA GLU A 92 -2.99 -12.24 21.56
C GLU A 92 -3.01 -12.73 23.00
N CYS A 93 -4.18 -12.77 23.66
CA CYS A 93 -4.32 -13.32 25.00
C CYS A 93 -3.91 -14.80 25.04
N MET A 94 -4.39 -15.61 24.09
CA MET A 94 -4.06 -17.04 24.01
C MET A 94 -2.55 -17.26 23.86
N TYR A 95 -1.88 -16.48 23.01
CA TYR A 95 -0.43 -16.58 22.80
C TYR A 95 0.39 -16.33 24.08
N GLN A 96 -0.11 -15.49 24.99
CA GLN A 96 0.52 -15.24 26.29
C GLN A 96 0.49 -16.48 27.21
N TYR A 97 -0.52 -17.34 27.08
CA TYR A 97 -0.71 -18.51 27.96
C TYR A 97 -0.12 -19.82 27.41
N PHE A 98 -0.04 -19.99 26.10
CA PHE A 98 0.33 -21.27 25.45
C PHE A 98 1.67 -21.22 24.69
N ARG A 99 2.59 -20.35 25.12
CA ARG A 99 3.89 -20.18 24.46
C ARG A 99 4.81 -21.37 24.62
#